data_AF-A0A7C6M5W9-F1
#
_entry.id   AF-A0A7C6M5W9-F1
#
_cell.length_a   1.000
_cell.length_b   1.000
_cell.length_c   1.000
_cell.angle_alpha   90.00
_cell.angle_beta   90.00
_cell.angle_gamma   90.00
#
_symmetry.space_group_name_H-M   'P 1'
#
loop_
_entity.id
_entity.type
_entity.pdbx_description
1 polymer ?
#
loop_
_entity_poly.entity_id
_entity_poly.type
_entity_poly.pdbx_seq_one_letter_code
_entity_poly.pdbx_strand_id
1 'polypeptide(L)'
;MSIFLIQLSESDKKKIAIIAIILATVIVLIGIIGELIKKRSEREGEYIDGYMYGMIRFNLITNVDKFKSYVKQREERSLYFDTRWKFRTIIILTILFFLYFYNFRNFDFTGMYNALDSLTFELYWPTERFFGLTLISDWPIVKKTPNPVLNLDGYVTYTYILLVFISFVLILDRLFIHNARIKRAKYVAHKALAPNLENLNQPRQV
;
A
#
# COMPACT_ATOMS: atom_id res chain seq x y z
N MET A 1 28.32 -18.81 -43.75
CA MET A 1 27.14 -18.34 -42.99
C MET A 1 26.97 -19.28 -41.81
N SER A 2 27.74 -19.04 -40.73
CA SER A 2 27.76 -19.90 -39.55
C SER A 2 26.66 -19.46 -38.59
N ILE A 3 25.64 -20.29 -38.45
CA ILE A 3 24.59 -20.15 -37.44
C ILE A 3 25.27 -20.37 -36.09
N PHE A 4 25.43 -19.31 -35.30
CA PHE A 4 25.90 -19.38 -33.92
C PHE A 4 24.81 -20.09 -33.10
N LEU A 5 24.85 -21.42 -33.08
CA LEU A 5 24.03 -22.22 -32.18
C LEU A 5 24.63 -22.04 -30.78
N ILE A 6 24.03 -21.19 -29.96
CA ILE A 6 24.42 -21.03 -28.55
C ILE A 6 24.10 -22.36 -27.85
N GLN A 7 25.13 -23.19 -27.72
CA GLN A 7 25.04 -24.47 -27.03
C GLN A 7 25.06 -24.17 -25.52
N LEU A 8 23.88 -23.98 -24.92
CA LEU A 8 23.77 -23.74 -23.49
C LEU A 8 24.28 -24.96 -22.70
N SER A 9 25.28 -24.72 -21.84
CA SER A 9 25.76 -25.65 -20.83
C SER A 9 24.61 -26.13 -19.93
N GLU A 10 24.67 -27.37 -19.41
CA GLU A 10 23.71 -27.87 -18.42
C GLU A 10 23.61 -26.96 -17.18
N SER A 11 24.72 -26.30 -16.80
CA SER A 11 24.73 -25.31 -15.72
C SER A 11 23.80 -24.13 -16.01
N ASP A 12 23.74 -23.70 -17.26
CA ASP A 12 23.01 -22.49 -17.65
C ASP A 12 21.52 -22.79 -17.78
N LYS A 13 21.17 -24.00 -18.22
CA LYS A 13 19.78 -24.51 -18.17
C LYS A 13 19.26 -24.57 -16.73
N LYS A 14 20.08 -25.02 -15.78
CA LYS A 14 19.71 -25.03 -14.34
C LYS A 14 19.52 -23.60 -13.80
N LYS A 15 20.40 -22.66 -14.14
CA LYS A 15 20.27 -21.25 -13.75
C LYS A 15 18.98 -20.60 -14.30
N ILE A 16 18.68 -20.82 -15.57
CA ILE A 16 17.44 -20.32 -16.20
C ILE A 16 16.20 -20.94 -15.52
N ALA A 17 16.22 -22.23 -15.20
CA ALA A 17 15.13 -22.88 -14.48
C ALA A 17 14.91 -22.27 -13.09
N ILE A 18 15.99 -21.98 -12.34
CA ILE A 18 15.90 -21.31 -11.02
C ILE A 18 15.27 -19.92 -11.15
N ILE A 19 15.71 -19.11 -12.13
CA ILE A 19 15.14 -17.76 -12.36
C ILE A 19 13.65 -17.86 -12.71
N ALA A 20 13.27 -18.82 -13.56
CA ALA A 20 11.87 -19.05 -13.92
C ALA A 20 11.02 -19.43 -12.70
N ILE A 21 11.53 -20.28 -11.80
CA ILE A 21 10.84 -20.65 -10.55
C ILE A 21 10.69 -19.45 -9.62
N ILE A 22 11.72 -18.62 -9.46
CA ILE A 22 11.65 -17.39 -8.66
C ILE A 22 10.58 -16.45 -9.22
N LEU A 23 10.57 -16.24 -10.55
CA LEU A 23 9.61 -15.37 -11.20
C LEU A 23 8.18 -15.89 -11.07
N ALA A 24 7.97 -17.19 -11.26
CA ALA A 24 6.68 -17.84 -11.03
C ALA A 24 6.23 -17.68 -9.56
N THR A 25 7.15 -17.84 -8.61
CA THR A 25 6.87 -17.65 -7.18
C THR A 25 6.44 -16.21 -6.87
N VAL A 26 7.12 -15.21 -7.44
CA VAL A 26 6.74 -13.79 -7.28
C VAL A 26 5.34 -13.53 -7.82
N ILE A 27 4.99 -14.08 -8.99
CA ILE A 27 3.64 -13.94 -9.56
C ILE A 27 2.59 -14.56 -8.64
N VAL A 28 2.84 -15.76 -8.11
CA VAL A 28 1.93 -16.44 -7.17
C VAL A 28 1.75 -15.62 -5.90
N LEU A 29 2.83 -15.06 -5.34
CA LEU A 29 2.77 -14.21 -4.15
C LEU A 29 1.93 -12.95 -4.39
N ILE A 30 2.09 -12.29 -5.54
CA ILE A 30 1.26 -11.12 -5.91
C ILE A 30 -0.21 -11.53 -6.00
N GLY A 31 -0.52 -12.70 -6.59
CA GLY A 31 -1.88 -13.24 -6.66
C GLY A 31 -2.49 -13.47 -5.28
N ILE A 32 -1.75 -14.09 -4.36
CA ILE A 32 -2.20 -14.34 -2.98
C ILE A 32 -2.46 -13.01 -2.25
N ILE A 33 -1.55 -12.04 -2.36
CA ILE A 33 -1.73 -10.71 -1.75
C ILE A 33 -2.98 -10.02 -2.32
N GLY A 34 -3.19 -10.09 -3.64
CA GLY A 34 -4.39 -9.57 -4.29
C GLY A 34 -5.68 -10.17 -3.75
N GLU A 35 -5.73 -11.50 -3.57
CA GLU A 35 -6.90 -12.19 -3.03
C GLU A 35 -7.16 -11.84 -1.56
N LEU A 36 -6.10 -11.70 -0.75
CA LEU A 36 -6.22 -11.25 0.64
C LEU A 36 -6.81 -9.83 0.74
N ILE A 37 -6.34 -8.91 -0.11
CA ILE A 37 -6.87 -7.54 -0.18
C ILE A 37 -8.35 -7.57 -0.58
N LYS A 38 -8.71 -8.37 -1.59
CA LYS A 38 -10.09 -8.52 -2.06
C LYS A 38 -10.99 -9.06 -0.95
N LYS A 39 -10.64 -10.17 -0.31
CA LYS A 39 -11.42 -10.79 0.76
C LYS A 39 -11.62 -9.85 1.95
N ARG A 40 -10.58 -9.07 2.29
CA ARG A 40 -10.67 -8.06 3.34
C ARG A 40 -11.60 -6.91 2.94
N SER A 41 -11.49 -6.43 1.70
CA SER A 41 -12.35 -5.39 1.14
C SER A 41 -13.83 -5.83 1.11
N GLU A 42 -14.12 -7.07 0.74
CA GLU A 42 -15.49 -7.60 0.72
C GLU A 42 -16.10 -7.67 2.13
N ARG A 43 -15.36 -8.20 3.10
CA ARG A 43 -15.81 -8.28 4.50
C ARG A 43 -16.11 -6.90 5.11
N GLU A 44 -15.22 -5.93 4.88
CA GLU A 44 -15.41 -4.55 5.35
C GLU A 44 -16.52 -3.82 4.59
N GLY A 45 -16.74 -4.21 3.33
CA GLY A 45 -17.88 -3.78 2.54
C GLY A 45 -19.19 -4.26 3.14
N GLU A 46 -19.33 -5.54 3.48
CA GLU A 46 -20.56 -6.11 4.05
C GLU A 46 -20.99 -5.45 5.37
N TYR A 47 -20.05 -4.94 6.17
CA TYR A 47 -20.38 -4.18 7.38
C TYR A 47 -21.28 -2.96 7.11
N ILE A 48 -21.17 -2.39 5.89
CA ILE A 48 -21.99 -1.26 5.47
C ILE A 48 -23.47 -1.63 5.28
N ASP A 49 -23.74 -2.89 4.92
CA ASP A 49 -25.07 -3.36 4.55
C ASP A 49 -26.02 -3.27 5.76
N GLY A 50 -25.51 -3.42 6.98
CA GLY A 50 -26.31 -3.34 8.21
C GLY A 50 -27.00 -1.99 8.41
N TYR A 51 -26.27 -0.88 8.26
CA TYR A 51 -26.88 0.44 8.42
C TYR A 51 -27.59 0.92 7.14
N MET A 52 -27.16 0.45 5.97
CA MET A 52 -27.84 0.74 4.70
C MET A 52 -29.21 0.07 4.61
N TYR A 53 -29.34 -1.16 5.12
CA TYR A 53 -30.61 -1.88 5.18
C TYR A 53 -31.67 -1.10 5.94
N GLY A 54 -31.32 -0.48 7.08
CA GLY A 54 -32.25 0.37 7.83
C GLY A 54 -32.75 1.56 7.01
N MET A 55 -31.85 2.24 6.28
CA MET A 55 -32.21 3.43 5.49
C MET A 55 -33.15 3.09 4.33
N ILE A 56 -32.95 1.93 3.69
CA ILE A 56 -33.80 1.45 2.60
C ILE A 56 -35.14 0.96 3.16
N ARG A 57 -35.13 0.14 4.23
CA ARG A 57 -36.34 -0.44 4.82
C ARG A 57 -37.31 0.61 5.35
N PHE A 58 -36.80 1.69 5.95
CA PHE A 58 -37.64 2.76 6.49
C PHE A 58 -37.98 3.86 5.46
N ASN A 59 -37.64 3.67 4.17
CA ASN A 59 -37.84 4.67 3.10
C ASN A 59 -37.30 6.07 3.44
N LEU A 60 -36.25 6.14 4.29
CA LEU A 60 -35.64 7.41 4.68
C LEU A 60 -34.95 8.09 3.48
N ILE A 61 -34.56 7.31 2.48
CA ILE A 61 -33.92 7.81 1.26
C ILE A 61 -34.54 7.12 0.04
N THR A 62 -35.30 7.88 -0.74
CA THR A 62 -36.03 7.40 -1.93
C THR A 62 -35.24 7.55 -3.23
N ASN A 63 -34.11 8.25 -3.22
CA ASN A 63 -33.31 8.52 -4.41
C ASN A 63 -31.87 7.95 -4.27
N VAL A 64 -31.41 7.24 -5.30
CA VAL A 64 -30.06 6.67 -5.42
C VAL A 64 -28.96 7.72 -5.17
N ASP A 65 -29.11 8.94 -5.69
CA ASP A 65 -28.10 9.97 -5.57
C ASP A 65 -28.04 10.56 -4.16
N LYS A 66 -29.21 10.73 -3.53
CA LYS A 66 -29.30 11.12 -2.10
C LYS A 66 -28.70 10.04 -1.19
N PHE A 67 -28.85 8.77 -1.57
CA PHE A 67 -28.28 7.65 -0.83
C PHE A 67 -26.75 7.64 -0.93
N LYS A 68 -26.22 7.75 -2.14
CA LYS A 68 -24.77 7.80 -2.38
C LYS A 68 -24.11 8.99 -1.68
N SER A 69 -24.73 10.18 -1.74
CA SER A 69 -24.18 11.37 -1.09
C SER A 69 -24.19 11.25 0.44
N TYR A 70 -25.26 10.71 1.01
CA TYR A 70 -25.35 10.46 2.45
C TYR A 70 -24.27 9.47 2.92
N VAL A 71 -24.12 8.33 2.24
CA VAL A 71 -23.10 7.34 2.60
C VAL A 71 -21.70 7.93 2.46
N LYS A 72 -21.44 8.67 1.37
CA LYS A 72 -20.17 9.36 1.18
C LYS A 72 -19.85 10.31 2.34
N GLN A 73 -20.80 11.17 2.72
CA GLN A 73 -20.61 12.11 3.82
C GLN A 73 -20.36 11.40 5.16
N ARG A 74 -21.09 10.33 5.45
CA ARG A 74 -20.91 9.52 6.67
C ARG A 74 -19.54 8.85 6.71
N GLU A 75 -19.13 8.21 5.62
CA GLU A 75 -17.85 7.51 5.55
C GLU A 75 -16.65 8.47 5.51
N GLU A 76 -16.77 9.64 4.88
CA GLU A 76 -15.75 10.71 4.95
C GLU A 76 -15.59 11.22 6.39
N ARG A 77 -16.71 11.41 7.11
CA ARG A 77 -16.69 11.76 8.52
C ARG A 77 -16.01 10.66 9.34
N SER A 78 -16.39 9.40 9.14
CA SER A 78 -15.76 8.26 9.83
C SER A 78 -14.25 8.21 9.58
N LEU A 79 -13.83 8.36 8.32
CA LEU A 79 -12.42 8.37 7.94
C LEU A 79 -11.66 9.49 8.66
N TYR A 80 -12.23 10.69 8.71
CA TYR A 80 -11.61 11.82 9.42
C TYR A 80 -11.46 11.52 10.91
N PHE A 81 -12.52 11.04 11.59
CA PHE A 81 -12.47 10.75 13.02
C PHE A 81 -11.49 9.62 13.37
N ASP A 82 -11.35 8.63 12.49
CA ASP A 82 -10.42 7.51 12.64
C ASP A 82 -8.96 7.91 12.37
N THR A 83 -8.71 8.79 11.40
CA THR A 83 -7.34 9.14 10.96
C THR A 83 -6.78 10.40 11.61
N ARG A 84 -7.61 11.31 12.12
CA ARG A 84 -7.16 12.60 12.69
C ARG A 84 -6.07 12.47 13.75
N TRP A 85 -6.18 11.49 14.64
CA TRP A 85 -5.18 11.30 15.69
C TRP A 85 -3.87 10.76 15.13
N LYS A 86 -3.93 9.89 14.10
CA LYS A 86 -2.75 9.37 13.40
C LYS A 86 -2.01 10.47 12.62
N PHE A 87 -2.75 11.39 12.00
CA PHE A 87 -2.16 12.57 11.38
C PHE A 87 -1.53 13.50 12.41
N ARG A 88 -2.21 13.75 13.54
CA ARG A 88 -1.66 14.56 14.64
C ARG A 88 -0.38 13.96 15.22
N THR A 89 -0.30 12.63 15.40
CA THR A 89 0.91 11.99 15.87
C THR A 89 2.07 12.15 14.89
N ILE A 90 1.83 12.00 13.58
CA ILE A 90 2.87 12.25 12.55
C ILE A 90 3.36 13.71 12.62
N ILE A 91 2.44 14.67 12.73
CA ILE A 91 2.79 16.10 12.82
C ILE A 91 3.63 16.38 14.07
N ILE A 92 3.18 15.90 15.24
CA ILE A 92 3.90 16.07 16.51
C ILE A 92 5.28 15.41 16.45
N LEU A 93 5.38 14.18 15.97
CA LEU A 93 6.66 13.48 15.81
C LEU A 93 7.60 14.24 14.88
N THR A 94 7.08 14.78 13.78
CA THR A 94 7.89 15.56 12.82
C THR A 94 8.38 16.86 13.46
N ILE A 95 7.52 17.58 14.19
CA ILE A 95 7.93 18.78 14.91
C ILE A 95 9.01 18.46 15.96
N LEU A 96 8.80 17.42 16.78
CA LEU A 96 9.78 16.99 17.79
C LEU A 96 11.12 16.59 17.16
N PHE A 97 11.07 15.91 16.01
CA PHE A 97 12.25 15.53 15.25
C PHE A 97 13.02 16.76 14.76
N PHE A 98 12.35 17.74 14.15
CA PHE A 98 13.01 18.98 13.74
C PHE A 98 13.53 19.80 14.91
N LEU A 99 12.81 19.86 16.03
CA LEU A 99 13.28 20.52 17.25
C LEU A 99 14.54 19.86 17.80
N TYR A 100 14.63 18.53 17.77
CA TYR A 100 15.85 17.82 18.15
C TYR A 100 17.04 18.24 17.28
N PHE A 101 16.90 18.18 15.94
CA PHE A 101 17.98 18.56 15.03
C PHE A 101 18.35 20.04 15.10
N TYR A 102 17.37 20.92 15.35
CA TYR A 102 17.62 22.34 15.55
C TYR A 102 18.46 22.60 16.81
N ASN A 103 18.04 22.06 17.96
CA ASN A 103 18.66 22.37 19.25
C ASN A 103 19.99 21.64 19.49
N PHE A 104 20.12 20.40 19.01
CA PHE A 104 21.28 19.55 19.35
C PHE A 104 22.26 19.37 18.18
N ARG A 105 21.84 19.65 16.94
CA ARG A 105 22.64 19.40 15.73
C ARG A 105 22.78 20.62 14.82
N ASN A 106 22.23 21.79 15.16
CA ASN A 106 22.26 22.99 14.31
C ASN A 106 21.79 22.71 12.86
N PHE A 107 20.75 21.88 12.70
CA PHE A 107 20.27 21.38 11.40
C PHE A 107 21.27 20.50 10.61
N ASP A 108 22.29 19.94 11.25
CA ASP A 108 23.13 18.91 10.63
C ASP A 108 22.41 17.55 10.61
N PHE A 109 21.99 17.12 9.41
CA PHE A 109 21.31 15.85 9.18
C PHE A 109 22.27 14.69 8.84
N THR A 110 23.59 14.90 8.86
CA THR A 110 24.59 13.87 8.51
C THR A 110 24.43 12.61 9.35
N GLY A 111 24.15 12.75 10.65
CA GLY A 111 23.89 11.61 11.55
C GLY A 111 22.66 10.80 11.15
N MET A 112 21.59 11.47 10.68
CA MET A 112 20.38 10.82 10.17
C MET A 112 20.66 10.05 8.88
N TYR A 113 21.37 10.68 7.94
CA TYR A 113 21.73 10.03 6.67
C TYR A 113 22.60 8.80 6.90
N ASN A 114 23.60 8.89 7.78
CA ASN A 114 24.46 7.76 8.13
C ASN A 114 23.66 6.64 8.79
N ALA A 115 22.73 6.97 9.70
CA ALA A 115 21.85 5.98 10.32
C ALA A 115 20.98 5.27 9.28
N LEU A 116 20.36 6.01 8.36
CA LEU A 116 19.55 5.46 7.27
C LEU A 116 20.35 4.58 6.32
N ASP A 117 21.48 5.10 5.85
CA ASP A 117 22.38 4.39 4.96
C ASP A 117 22.91 3.11 5.62
N SER A 118 23.12 3.11 6.94
CA SER A 118 23.58 1.93 7.66
C SER A 118 22.60 0.74 7.65
N LEU A 119 21.33 0.97 7.31
CA LEU A 119 20.30 -0.08 7.20
C LEU A 119 20.19 -0.70 5.81
N THR A 120 20.86 -0.13 4.80
CA THR A 120 20.74 -0.58 3.41
C THR A 120 21.81 -1.61 3.05
N PHE A 121 21.50 -2.43 2.05
CA PHE A 121 22.48 -3.26 1.37
C PHE A 121 23.07 -2.48 0.20
N GLU A 122 24.39 -2.48 0.09
CA GLU A 122 25.06 -2.00 -1.11
C GLU A 122 25.54 -3.21 -1.93
N LEU A 123 24.93 -3.38 -3.10
CA LEU A 123 25.22 -4.46 -4.03
C LEU A 123 26.01 -3.90 -5.21
N TYR A 124 27.14 -4.53 -5.52
CA TYR A 124 27.95 -4.19 -6.68
C TYR A 124 27.88 -5.30 -7.71
N TRP A 125 27.41 -4.96 -8.91
CA TRP A 125 27.39 -5.86 -10.05
C TRP A 125 28.73 -5.76 -10.77
N PRO A 126 29.57 -6.81 -10.76
CA PRO A 126 30.79 -6.82 -11.54
C PRO A 126 30.44 -6.76 -13.02
N THR A 127 31.14 -5.90 -13.75
CA THR A 127 30.97 -5.75 -15.19
C THR A 127 32.28 -6.02 -15.90
N GLU A 128 32.21 -6.76 -17.01
CA GLU A 128 33.35 -7.03 -17.88
C GLU A 128 33.01 -6.62 -19.31
N ARG A 129 34.06 -6.36 -20.11
CA ARG A 129 33.90 -5.97 -21.51
C ARG A 129 33.87 -7.21 -22.39
N PHE A 130 32.72 -7.47 -23.01
CA PHE A 130 32.55 -8.49 -24.04
C PHE A 130 32.11 -7.82 -25.34
N PHE A 131 32.84 -8.06 -26.43
CA PHE A 131 32.54 -7.50 -27.76
C PHE A 131 32.37 -5.96 -27.79
N GLY A 132 33.16 -5.23 -26.98
CA GLY A 132 33.08 -3.76 -26.90
C GLY A 132 31.91 -3.22 -26.04
N LEU A 133 31.07 -4.10 -25.48
CA LEU A 133 29.99 -3.76 -24.57
C LEU A 133 30.38 -4.14 -23.13
N THR A 134 30.12 -3.25 -22.18
CA THR A 134 30.22 -3.57 -20.74
C THR A 134 28.96 -4.32 -20.31
N LEU A 135 29.10 -5.61 -20.06
CA LEU A 135 28.03 -6.50 -19.60
C LEU A 135 28.26 -6.90 -18.15
N ILE A 136 27.18 -7.15 -17.42
CA ILE A 136 27.24 -7.74 -16.08
C ILE A 136 27.77 -9.17 -16.22
N SER A 137 28.91 -9.44 -15.60
CA SER A 137 29.64 -10.70 -15.77
C SER A 137 29.31 -11.74 -14.71
N ASP A 138 28.90 -11.31 -13.51
CA ASP A 138 28.63 -12.22 -12.39
C ASP A 138 27.52 -11.69 -11.46
N TRP A 139 27.16 -12.51 -10.48
CA TRP A 139 26.21 -12.19 -9.42
C TRP A 139 26.71 -11.02 -8.55
N PRO A 140 25.81 -10.23 -7.93
CA PRO A 140 26.22 -9.03 -7.23
C PRO A 140 27.00 -9.41 -5.98
N ILE A 141 28.12 -8.73 -5.78
CA ILE A 141 28.95 -8.86 -4.59
C ILE A 141 28.41 -7.86 -3.56
N VAL A 142 28.20 -8.34 -2.34
CA VAL A 142 27.77 -7.49 -1.22
C VAL A 142 28.95 -6.63 -0.80
N LYS A 143 28.90 -5.32 -1.09
CA LYS A 143 29.92 -4.34 -0.64
C LYS A 143 29.69 -3.91 0.80
N LYS A 144 28.43 -3.80 1.18
CA LYS A 144 28.01 -3.33 2.50
C LYS A 144 26.83 -4.15 2.98
N THR A 145 26.97 -4.71 4.18
CA THR A 145 25.87 -5.31 4.93
C THR A 145 25.26 -4.31 5.90
N PRO A 146 23.97 -4.43 6.23
CA PRO A 146 23.34 -3.59 7.24
C PRO A 146 24.09 -3.68 8.56
N ASN A 147 24.54 -2.54 9.07
CA ASN A 147 25.23 -2.42 10.35
C ASN A 147 24.69 -1.18 11.08
N PRO A 148 23.61 -1.32 11.86
CA PRO A 148 22.88 -0.20 12.42
C PRO A 148 23.78 0.65 13.32
N VAL A 149 23.80 1.96 13.09
CA VAL A 149 24.51 2.90 13.98
C VAL A 149 23.77 3.00 15.32
N LEU A 150 24.42 2.57 16.40
CA LEU A 150 23.86 2.52 17.76
C LEU A 150 24.24 3.77 18.59
N ASN A 151 24.05 4.96 18.02
CA ASN A 151 24.23 6.24 18.72
C ASN A 151 22.88 6.97 18.88
N LEU A 152 22.88 8.09 19.62
CA LEU A 152 21.66 8.86 19.89
C LEU A 152 20.92 9.26 18.60
N ASP A 153 21.67 9.71 17.58
CA ASP A 153 21.08 10.10 16.29
C ASP A 153 20.44 8.92 15.56
N GLY A 154 21.07 7.74 15.64
CA GLY A 154 20.53 6.49 15.14
C GLY A 154 19.22 6.14 15.83
N TYR A 155 19.19 6.12 17.17
CA TYR A 155 17.97 5.81 17.93
C TYR A 155 16.82 6.78 17.63
N VAL A 156 17.10 8.09 17.59
CA VAL A 156 16.10 9.12 17.25
C VAL A 156 15.57 8.90 15.83
N THR A 157 16.47 8.65 14.87
CA THR A 157 16.11 8.43 13.45
C THR A 157 15.28 7.17 13.26
N TYR A 158 15.70 6.03 13.82
CA TYR A 158 14.98 4.76 13.70
C TYR A 158 13.61 4.83 14.35
N THR A 159 13.52 5.43 15.54
CA THR A 159 12.25 5.58 16.27
C THR A 159 11.30 6.48 15.49
N TYR A 160 11.78 7.61 14.98
CA TYR A 160 10.99 8.52 14.16
C TYR A 160 10.42 7.81 12.92
N ILE A 161 11.28 7.15 12.14
CA ILE A 161 10.88 6.47 10.92
C ILE A 161 9.90 5.35 11.21
N LEU A 162 10.16 4.52 12.23
CA LEU A 162 9.30 3.42 12.59
C LEU A 162 7.91 3.89 13.01
N LEU A 163 7.81 4.93 13.85
CA LEU A 163 6.52 5.46 14.28
C LEU A 163 5.75 6.16 13.15
N VAL A 164 6.45 6.89 12.27
CA VAL A 164 5.86 7.49 11.07
C VAL A 164 5.36 6.40 10.13
N PHE A 165 6.15 5.35 9.90
CA PHE A 165 5.79 4.23 9.04
C PHE A 165 4.57 3.46 9.56
N ILE A 166 4.53 3.14 10.87
CA ILE A 166 3.36 2.50 11.50
C ILE A 166 2.12 3.39 11.35
N SER A 167 2.25 4.68 11.65
CA SER A 167 1.14 5.63 11.52
C SER A 167 0.63 5.70 10.08
N PHE A 168 1.53 5.70 9.11
CA PHE A 168 1.23 5.70 7.68
C PHE A 168 0.49 4.42 7.25
N VAL A 169 0.98 3.24 7.63
CA VAL A 169 0.32 1.95 7.35
C VAL A 169 -1.11 1.93 7.91
N LEU A 170 -1.29 2.42 9.15
CA LEU A 170 -2.62 2.49 9.78
C LEU A 170 -3.56 3.49 9.10
N ILE A 171 -3.04 4.55 8.48
CA ILE A 171 -3.84 5.49 7.67
C ILE A 171 -4.24 4.83 6.34
N LEU A 172 -3.30 4.18 5.65
CA LEU A 172 -3.57 3.44 4.42
C LEU A 172 -4.65 2.38 4.64
N ASP A 173 -4.56 1.64 5.74
CA ASP A 173 -5.56 0.64 6.11
C ASP A 173 -6.98 1.22 6.18
N ARG A 174 -7.12 2.38 6.83
CA ARG A 174 -8.41 3.09 6.94
C ARG A 174 -8.89 3.63 5.60
N LEU A 175 -7.99 4.07 4.73
CA LEU A 175 -8.32 4.48 3.36
C LEU A 175 -8.81 3.30 2.53
N PHE A 176 -8.19 2.12 2.65
CA PHE A 176 -8.66 0.91 1.98
C PHE A 176 -10.06 0.51 2.43
N ILE A 177 -10.32 0.53 3.75
CA ILE A 177 -11.64 0.25 4.32
C ILE A 177 -12.70 1.25 3.80
N HIS A 178 -12.37 2.55 3.81
CA HIS A 178 -13.26 3.59 3.29
C HIS A 178 -13.60 3.35 1.81
N ASN A 179 -12.60 3.07 0.98
CA ASN A 179 -12.79 2.81 -0.45
C ASN A 179 -13.63 1.55 -0.70
N ALA A 180 -13.43 0.50 0.09
CA ALA A 180 -14.21 -0.73 0.00
C ALA A 180 -15.70 -0.48 0.29
N ARG A 181 -15.99 0.28 1.35
CA ARG A 181 -17.36 0.65 1.76
C ARG A 181 -18.04 1.52 0.71
N ILE A 182 -17.37 2.54 0.18
CA ILE A 182 -17.93 3.39 -0.89
C ILE A 182 -18.25 2.57 -2.15
N LYS A 183 -17.39 1.62 -2.53
CA LYS A 183 -17.65 0.72 -3.67
C LYS A 183 -18.88 -0.15 -3.42
N ARG A 184 -18.99 -0.77 -2.25
CA ARG A 184 -20.16 -1.60 -1.87
C ARG A 184 -21.45 -0.77 -1.86
N ALA A 185 -21.40 0.44 -1.30
CA ALA A 185 -22.54 1.34 -1.23
C ALA A 185 -23.10 1.68 -2.61
N LYS A 186 -22.22 2.00 -3.57
CA LYS A 186 -22.60 2.25 -4.96
C LYS A 186 -23.27 1.03 -5.58
N TYR A 187 -22.70 -0.16 -5.38
CA TYR A 187 -23.25 -1.41 -5.90
C TYR A 187 -24.65 -1.69 -5.35
N VAL A 188 -24.85 -1.58 -4.04
CA VAL A 188 -26.15 -1.81 -3.39
C VAL A 188 -27.16 -0.74 -3.78
N ALA A 189 -26.76 0.53 -3.88
CA ALA A 189 -27.65 1.60 -4.33
C ALA A 189 -28.22 1.33 -5.73
N HIS A 190 -27.38 0.87 -6.66
CA HIS A 190 -27.83 0.49 -7.99
C HIS A 190 -28.74 -0.75 -7.96
N LYS A 191 -28.39 -1.77 -7.18
CA LYS A 191 -29.14 -3.05 -7.15
C LYS A 191 -30.50 -2.95 -6.44
N ALA A 192 -30.57 -2.21 -5.32
CA ALA A 192 -31.75 -2.19 -4.44
C ALA A 192 -32.74 -1.07 -4.73
N LEU A 193 -32.28 0.07 -5.26
CA LEU A 193 -33.13 1.26 -5.47
C LEU A 193 -33.54 1.44 -6.94
N ALA A 194 -32.78 0.92 -7.92
CA ALA A 194 -33.20 0.99 -9.32
C ALA A 194 -34.54 0.27 -9.62
N PRO A 195 -34.81 -0.94 -9.08
CA PRO A 195 -36.09 -1.62 -9.31
C PRO A 195 -37.25 -0.98 -8.54
N ASN A 196 -36.98 -0.41 -7.37
CA ASN A 196 -38.01 0.23 -6.54
C ASN A 196 -38.44 1.60 -7.08
N LEU A 197 -37.58 2.28 -7.87
CA LEU A 197 -37.94 3.51 -8.59
C LEU A 197 -38.92 3.23 -9.75
N GLU A 198 -38.82 2.08 -10.43
CA GLU A 198 -39.81 1.68 -11.44
C GLU A 198 -41.19 1.41 -10.82
N ASN A 199 -41.24 0.77 -9.64
CA ASN A 199 -42.49 0.49 -8.93
C ASN A 199 -43.12 1.74 -8.28
N LEU A 200 -42.33 2.75 -7.89
CA LEU A 200 -42.84 4.02 -7.34
C LEU A 200 -43.40 4.97 -8.40
N ASN A 201 -43.01 4.80 -9.67
CA ASN A 201 -43.50 5.60 -10.79
C ASN A 201 -44.73 4.99 -11.48
N GLN A 202 -45.19 3.81 -11.06
CA GLN A 202 -46.49 3.30 -11.49
C GLN A 202 -47.59 4.07 -10.75
N PRO A 203 -48.53 4.72 -11.45
CA PRO A 203 -49.68 5.32 -10.78
C PRO A 203 -50.38 4.22 -10.00
N ARG A 204 -50.59 4.43 -8.70
CA ARG A 204 -51.42 3.53 -7.90
C ARG A 204 -52.77 3.44 -8.60
N GLN A 205 -53.10 2.28 -9.13
CA GLN A 205 -54.45 1.99 -9.58
C GLN A 205 -55.30 1.97 -8.31
N VAL A 206 -56.00 3.07 -8.07
CA VAL A 206 -57.07 3.21 -7.08
C VAL A 206 -58.35 2.69 -7.70
#